data_AF-A0A9J6FRG5-F1
#
_entry.id   AF-A0A9J6FRG5-F1
#
_cell.length_a   1.000
_cell.length_b   1.000
_cell.length_c   1.000
_cell.angle_alpha   90.00
_cell.angle_beta   90.00
_cell.angle_gamma   90.00
#
_symmetry.space_group_name_H-M   'P 1'
#
loop_
_entity.id
_entity.type
_entity.pdbx_description
1 polymer ?
#
loop_
_entity_poly.entity_id
_entity_poly.type
_entity_poly.pdbx_seq_one_letter_code
_entity_poly.pdbx_strand_id
1 'polypeptide(L)'
;MLTNELLSLVASAKTRYIKYRIDGAAERAGCIVLRLPPYHCELNPIKLIWAQLKRSIAARNAIVKLADVEVLLRQEAAKVTAQHWANAVRHVIKIETMLSGDGGASAHVQPIIIHLDKDDMDSDSDLSGIESFEDM
;
A
#
# COMPACT_ATOMS: atom_id res chain seq x y z
N MET A 1 -32.70 -28.20 -1.48
CA MET A 1 -31.39 -28.61 -0.95
C MET A 1 -30.27 -28.44 -1.99
N LEU A 2 -30.41 -28.97 -3.21
CA LEU A 2 -29.39 -28.88 -4.28
C LEU A 2 -28.92 -27.45 -4.64
N THR A 3 -29.82 -26.46 -4.57
CA THR A 3 -29.53 -25.06 -4.92
C THR A 3 -28.57 -24.39 -3.93
N ASN A 4 -28.68 -24.67 -2.63
CA ASN A 4 -27.85 -24.05 -1.60
C ASN A 4 -26.42 -24.60 -1.62
N GLU A 5 -26.27 -25.91 -1.83
CA GLU A 5 -24.94 -26.54 -1.97
C GLU A 5 -24.22 -26.06 -3.22
N LEU A 6 -24.94 -25.94 -4.34
CA LEU A 6 -24.38 -25.40 -5.58
C LEU A 6 -23.97 -23.93 -5.42
N LEU A 7 -24.80 -23.10 -4.77
CA LEU A 7 -24.46 -21.70 -4.48
C LEU A 7 -23.22 -21.58 -3.58
N SER A 8 -23.09 -22.43 -2.57
CA SER A 8 -21.90 -22.49 -1.71
C SER A 8 -20.64 -22.87 -2.51
N LEU A 9 -20.74 -23.87 -3.37
CA LEU A 9 -19.65 -24.31 -4.25
C LEU A 9 -19.21 -23.18 -5.19
N VAL A 10 -20.18 -22.51 -5.84
CA VAL A 10 -19.92 -21.36 -6.71
C VAL A 10 -19.28 -20.21 -5.94
N ALA A 11 -19.75 -19.89 -4.73
CA ALA A 11 -19.15 -18.84 -3.90
C ALA A 11 -17.68 -19.11 -3.58
N SER A 12 -17.32 -20.36 -3.27
CA SER A 12 -15.94 -20.77 -2.99
C SER A 12 -15.03 -20.77 -4.22
N ALA A 13 -15.60 -21.00 -5.41
CA ALA A 13 -14.86 -21.04 -6.68
C ALA A 13 -14.78 -19.67 -7.35
N LYS A 14 -15.76 -18.79 -7.13
CA LYS A 14 -15.93 -17.51 -7.83
C LYS A 14 -14.67 -16.66 -7.76
N THR A 15 -14.04 -16.55 -6.60
CA THR A 15 -12.83 -15.75 -6.37
C THR A 15 -11.67 -16.15 -7.30
N ARG A 16 -11.58 -17.42 -7.69
CA ARG A 16 -10.56 -17.93 -8.61
C ARG A 16 -10.75 -17.47 -10.06
N TYR A 17 -11.98 -17.11 -10.42
CA TYR A 17 -12.34 -16.68 -11.76
C TYR A 17 -12.61 -15.16 -11.86
N ILE A 18 -12.47 -14.42 -10.75
CA ILE A 18 -12.51 -12.96 -10.78
C ILE A 18 -11.20 -12.47 -11.39
N LYS A 19 -11.26 -11.98 -12.63
CA LYS A 19 -10.16 -11.30 -13.30
C LYS A 19 -10.45 -9.80 -13.35
N TYR A 20 -9.57 -8.99 -12.75
CA TYR A 20 -9.72 -7.54 -12.82
C TYR A 20 -9.10 -7.02 -14.12
N ARG A 21 -9.71 -5.99 -14.70
CA ARG A 21 -9.20 -5.35 -15.93
C ARG A 21 -7.77 -4.82 -15.74
N ILE A 22 -7.46 -4.34 -14.54
CA ILE A 22 -6.12 -3.85 -14.18
C ILE A 22 -5.09 -4.98 -14.13
N ASP A 23 -5.44 -6.16 -13.61
CA ASP A 23 -4.55 -7.32 -13.57
C ASP A 23 -4.19 -7.76 -14.99
N GLY A 24 -5.18 -7.80 -15.89
CA GLY A 24 -4.93 -8.09 -17.30
C GLY A 24 -4.07 -7.03 -18.01
N ALA A 25 -4.15 -5.76 -17.60
CA ALA A 25 -3.29 -4.71 -18.15
C ALA A 25 -1.85 -4.83 -17.65
N ALA A 26 -1.66 -5.09 -16.35
CA ALA A 26 -0.36 -5.36 -15.75
C ALA A 26 0.30 -6.60 -16.36
N GLU A 27 -0.46 -7.69 -16.52
CA GLU A 27 -0.01 -8.93 -17.18
C GLU A 27 0.52 -8.67 -18.59
N ARG A 28 -0.22 -7.91 -19.42
CA ARG A 28 0.22 -7.53 -20.77
C ARG A 28 1.49 -6.65 -20.79
N ALA A 29 1.73 -5.91 -19.71
CA ALA A 29 2.94 -5.10 -19.54
C ALA A 29 4.11 -5.89 -18.93
N GLY A 30 3.94 -7.19 -18.63
CA GLY A 30 4.96 -8.01 -17.96
C GLY A 30 5.12 -7.69 -16.47
N CYS A 31 4.14 -7.03 -15.85
CA CYS A 31 4.15 -6.66 -14.44
C CYS A 31 3.40 -7.70 -13.59
N ILE A 32 3.99 -8.04 -12.44
CA ILE A 32 3.34 -8.87 -11.43
C ILE A 32 2.60 -7.94 -10.46
N VAL A 33 1.30 -8.19 -10.25
CA VAL A 33 0.49 -7.43 -9.31
C VAL A 33 0.63 -8.05 -7.92
N LEU A 34 1.13 -7.26 -6.97
CA LEU A 34 1.12 -7.59 -5.54
C LEU A 34 -0.07 -6.86 -4.88
N ARG A 35 -0.84 -7.58 -4.08
CA ARG A 35 -1.99 -7.02 -3.36
C ARG A 35 -1.63 -6.84 -1.90
N LEU A 36 -1.81 -5.63 -1.40
CA LEU A 36 -1.63 -5.30 0.00
C LEU A 36 -2.89 -5.68 0.78
N PRO A 37 -2.75 -6.22 2.00
CA PRO A 37 -3.89 -6.41 2.87
C PRO A 37 -4.45 -5.04 3.31
N PRO A 38 -5.77 -4.91 3.48
CA PRO A 38 -6.39 -3.66 3.95
C PRO A 38 -5.79 -3.18 5.27
N TYR A 39 -5.69 -1.87 5.47
CA TYR A 39 -5.16 -1.22 6.68
C TYR A 39 -3.67 -1.49 7.02
N HIS A 40 -2.94 -2.22 6.18
CA HIS A 40 -1.52 -2.51 6.38
C HIS A 40 -0.64 -1.64 5.48
N CYS A 41 -0.67 -0.32 5.69
CA CYS A 41 0.08 0.62 4.87
C CYS A 41 1.61 0.52 5.08
N GLU A 42 2.04 -0.04 6.20
CA GLU A 42 3.43 -0.36 6.55
C GLU A 42 4.05 -1.39 5.59
N LEU A 43 3.24 -2.19 4.90
CA LEU A 43 3.68 -3.13 3.87
C LEU A 43 3.84 -2.48 2.49
N ASN A 44 3.56 -1.17 2.35
CA ASN A 44 3.64 -0.47 1.09
C ASN A 44 4.86 0.48 1.03
N PRO A 45 5.92 0.17 0.27
CA PRO A 45 7.14 0.97 0.28
C PRO A 45 6.92 2.39 -0.24
N ILE A 46 5.91 2.63 -1.09
CA ILE A 46 5.60 4.00 -1.56
C ILE A 46 5.16 4.92 -0.43
N LYS A 47 4.58 4.38 0.66
CA LYS A 47 4.13 5.19 1.81
C LYS A 47 5.32 5.82 2.52
N LEU A 48 6.45 5.13 2.58
CA LEU A 48 7.70 5.65 3.17
C LEU A 48 8.26 6.80 2.32
N ILE A 49 8.35 6.61 1.00
CA ILE A 49 8.77 7.66 0.06
C ILE A 49 7.82 8.86 0.11
N TRP A 50 6.51 8.59 0.14
CA TRP A 50 5.50 9.64 0.22
C TRP A 50 5.58 10.42 1.54
N ALA A 51 5.82 9.76 2.67
CA ALA A 51 6.03 10.42 3.95
C ALA A 51 7.25 11.36 3.91
N GLN A 52 8.35 10.93 3.30
CA GLN A 52 9.53 11.78 3.06
C GLN A 52 9.15 13.03 2.24
N LEU A 53 8.49 12.85 1.10
CA LEU A 53 8.06 13.96 0.24
C LEU A 53 7.13 14.93 0.98
N LYS A 54 6.12 14.41 1.69
CA LYS A 54 5.19 15.21 2.48
C LYS A 54 5.93 16.09 3.49
N ARG A 55 6.87 15.51 4.25
CA ARG A 55 7.66 16.26 5.24
C ARG A 55 8.47 17.37 4.57
N SER A 56 9.17 17.07 3.47
CA SER A 56 9.98 18.07 2.75
C SER A 56 9.14 19.20 2.15
N ILE A 57 7.97 18.89 1.59
CA ILE A 57 7.06 19.88 1.02
C ILE A 57 6.45 20.73 2.13
N ALA A 58 5.96 20.12 3.22
CA ALA A 58 5.38 20.83 4.36
C ALA A 58 6.36 21.80 5.02
N ALA A 59 7.64 21.41 5.13
CA ALA A 59 8.69 22.28 5.66
C ALA A 59 8.98 23.51 4.77
N ARG A 60 8.67 23.44 3.46
CA ARG A 60 8.96 24.48 2.47
C ARG A 60 7.74 25.31 2.08
N ASN A 61 6.54 24.81 2.33
CA ASN A 61 5.31 25.44 1.89
C ASN A 61 4.61 26.18 3.04
N ALA A 62 5.00 27.44 3.27
CA ALA A 62 4.41 28.29 4.29
C ALA A 62 2.98 28.78 3.94
N ILE A 63 2.59 28.76 2.65
CA ILE A 63 1.29 29.24 2.16
C ILE A 63 0.75 28.23 1.16
N VAL A 64 -0.31 27.50 1.53
CA VAL A 64 -0.84 26.35 0.76
C VAL A 64 -1.54 26.80 -0.53
N LYS A 65 -0.75 27.07 -1.58
CA LYS A 65 -1.24 27.23 -2.96
C LYS A 65 -0.94 25.96 -3.75
N LEU A 66 -1.96 25.44 -4.45
CA LEU A 66 -1.84 24.18 -5.19
C LEU A 66 -0.76 24.22 -6.28
N ALA A 67 -0.63 25.36 -6.98
CA ALA A 67 0.40 25.54 -7.99
C ALA A 67 1.83 25.41 -7.40
N ASP A 68 2.04 25.99 -6.22
CA ASP A 68 3.34 25.93 -5.54
C ASP A 68 3.63 24.51 -5.04
N VAL A 69 2.59 23.78 -4.58
CA VAL A 69 2.70 22.36 -4.19
C VAL A 69 3.11 21.49 -5.37
N GLU A 70 2.55 21.70 -6.57
CA GLU A 70 2.92 20.91 -7.75
C GLU A 70 4.41 21.09 -8.10
N VAL A 71 4.89 22.34 -8.09
CA VAL A 71 6.29 22.66 -8.37
C VAL A 71 7.21 22.03 -7.32
N LEU A 72 6.89 22.18 -6.03
CA LEU A 72 7.66 21.59 -4.94
C LEU A 72 7.66 20.06 -5.02
N LEU A 73 6.52 19.43 -5.32
CA LEU A 73 6.42 17.98 -5.45
C LEU A 73 7.36 17.46 -6.54
N ARG A 74 7.39 18.11 -7.71
CA ARG A 74 8.30 17.71 -8.80
C ARG A 74 9.77 17.86 -8.39
N GLN A 75 10.10 18.94 -7.69
CA GLN A 75 11.47 19.19 -7.21
C GLN A 75 11.92 18.17 -6.15
N GLU A 76 11.09 17.88 -5.16
CA GLU A 76 11.42 16.90 -4.12
C GLU A 76 11.41 15.47 -4.66
N ALA A 77 10.48 15.13 -5.56
CA ALA A 77 10.45 13.83 -6.23
C ALA A 77 11.73 13.57 -7.04
N ALA A 78 12.30 14.59 -7.68
CA ALA A 78 13.57 14.47 -8.40
C ALA A 78 14.77 14.16 -7.50
N LYS A 79 14.69 14.45 -6.18
CA LYS A 79 15.73 14.10 -5.20
C LYS A 79 15.60 12.68 -4.67
N VAL A 80 14.51 11.97 -4.99
CA VAL A 80 14.33 10.58 -4.56
C VAL A 80 15.29 9.69 -5.34
N THR A 81 16.34 9.22 -4.66
CA THR A 81 17.36 8.34 -5.23
C THR A 81 16.95 6.87 -5.19
N ALA A 82 17.69 6.03 -5.93
CA ALA A 82 17.56 4.58 -5.85
C ALA A 82 17.85 4.04 -4.43
N GLN A 83 18.70 4.71 -3.66
CA GLN A 83 19.01 4.32 -2.29
C GLN A 83 17.81 4.51 -1.35
N HIS A 84 17.05 5.61 -1.50
CA HIS A 84 15.81 5.80 -0.74
C HIS A 84 14.81 4.67 -1.00
N TRP A 85 14.66 4.27 -2.27
CA TRP A 85 13.82 3.13 -2.64
C TRP A 85 14.32 1.80 -2.08
N ALA A 86 15.63 1.52 -2.19
CA ALA A 86 16.22 0.31 -1.63
C ALA A 86 16.01 0.22 -0.10
N ASN A 87 16.14 1.35 0.59
CA ASN A 87 15.89 1.44 2.02
C ASN A 87 14.41 1.23 2.36
N ALA A 88 13.48 1.83 1.62
CA ALA A 88 12.04 1.63 1.80
C ALA A 88 11.62 0.17 1.59
N VAL A 89 12.14 -0.48 0.54
CA VAL A 89 11.89 -1.91 0.27
C VAL A 89 12.47 -2.78 1.39
N ARG A 90 13.70 -2.51 1.84
CA ARG A 90 14.32 -3.25 2.95
C ARG A 90 13.50 -3.14 4.24
N HIS A 91 12.95 -1.96 4.52
CA HIS A 91 12.06 -1.75 5.67
C HIS A 91 10.81 -2.62 5.57
N VAL A 92 10.12 -2.60 4.43
CA VAL A 92 8.92 -3.41 4.20
C VAL A 92 9.20 -4.90 4.37
N ILE A 93 10.31 -5.41 3.81
CA ILE A 93 10.73 -6.81 3.96
C ILE A 93 10.95 -7.17 5.44
N LYS A 94 11.54 -6.27 6.23
CA LYS A 94 11.73 -6.48 7.67
C LYS A 94 10.39 -6.60 8.38
N ILE A 95 9.42 -5.72 8.07
CA ILE A 95 8.07 -5.78 8.65
C ILE A 95 7.36 -7.08 8.25
N GLU A 96 7.42 -7.45 6.97
CA GLU A 96 6.84 -8.69 6.45
C GLU A 96 7.42 -9.93 7.15
N THR A 97 8.74 -9.96 7.35
CA THR A 97 9.43 -11.05 8.06
C THR A 97 8.98 -11.14 9.52
N MET A 98 8.83 -9.99 10.19
CA MET A 98 8.36 -9.93 11.59
C MET A 98 6.93 -10.45 11.71
N LEU A 99 6.03 -10.05 10.81
CA LEU A 99 4.64 -10.52 10.79
C LEU A 99 4.53 -12.01 10.44
N SER A 100 5.45 -12.53 9.63
CA SER A 100 5.49 -13.94 9.23
C SER A 100 6.06 -14.87 10.29
N GLY A 101 6.83 -14.33 11.25
CA GLY A 101 7.62 -15.09 12.23
C GLY A 101 6.82 -15.75 13.38
N ASP A 102 5.54 -15.42 13.56
CA ASP A 102 4.76 -15.83 14.74
C ASP A 102 3.76 -16.99 14.50
N GLY A 103 4.01 -17.80 13.45
CA GLY A 103 3.31 -19.07 13.26
C GLY A 103 1.87 -18.95 12.77
N GLY A 104 1.70 -18.79 11.46
CA GLY A 104 0.38 -18.96 10.85
C GLY A 104 0.26 -18.42 9.44
N ALA A 105 0.91 -19.07 8.48
CA ALA A 105 0.56 -18.91 7.07
C ALA A 105 -0.86 -19.44 6.82
N SER A 106 -1.88 -18.64 7.11
CA SER A 106 -3.25 -18.94 6.72
C SER A 106 -3.43 -18.54 5.25
N ALA A 107 -3.39 -19.52 4.37
CA ALA A 107 -3.50 -19.40 2.92
C ALA A 107 -4.92 -19.01 2.42
N HIS A 108 -5.70 -18.28 3.23
CA HIS A 108 -7.03 -17.83 2.85
C HIS A 108 -7.37 -16.48 3.47
N VAL A 109 -6.85 -15.41 2.85
CA VAL A 109 -7.31 -14.05 3.18
C VAL A 109 -8.66 -13.84 2.49
N GLN A 110 -9.74 -13.88 3.27
CA GLN A 110 -11.04 -13.50 2.76
C GLN A 110 -11.04 -12.00 2.40
N PRO A 111 -11.69 -11.60 1.30
CA PRO A 111 -11.79 -10.19 0.93
C PRO A 111 -12.59 -9.44 2.00
N ILE A 112 -11.98 -8.41 2.58
CA ILE A 112 -12.68 -7.45 3.44
C ILE A 112 -13.51 -6.54 2.53
N ILE A 113 -14.82 -6.49 2.75
CA ILE A 113 -15.76 -5.64 2.01
C ILE A 113 -15.84 -4.30 2.73
N ILE A 114 -15.33 -3.24 2.09
CA ILE A 114 -15.42 -1.87 2.62
C ILE A 114 -16.76 -1.27 2.16
N HIS A 115 -17.63 -0.98 3.12
CA HIS A 115 -18.90 -0.27 2.89
C HIS A 115 -18.64 1.24 2.90
N LEU A 116 -18.78 1.88 1.75
CA LEU A 116 -18.41 3.30 1.53
C LEU A 116 -19.40 4.31 2.13
N ASP A 117 -20.49 3.86 2.76
CA ASP A 117 -21.55 4.72 3.30
C ASP A 117 -21.28 5.20 4.75
N LYS A 118 -20.10 4.94 5.30
CA LYS A 118 -19.69 5.46 6.61
C LYS A 118 -18.53 6.43 6.46
N ASP A 119 -18.72 7.63 6.96
CA ASP A 119 -17.69 8.65 7.17
C ASP A 119 -16.64 8.14 8.19
N ASP A 120 -15.81 7.18 7.76
CA ASP A 120 -14.76 6.63 8.60
C ASP A 120 -13.50 7.50 8.46
N MET A 121 -13.21 8.21 9.55
CA MET A 121 -12.08 9.12 9.75
C MET A 121 -10.74 8.46 9.38
N ASP A 122 -9.92 9.17 8.60
CA ASP A 122 -8.57 8.79 8.22
C ASP A 122 -7.71 8.61 9.47
N SER A 123 -7.37 7.36 9.81
CA SER A 123 -6.46 7.05 10.92
C SER A 123 -5.04 7.17 10.37
N ASP A 124 -4.44 8.35 10.56
CA ASP A 124 -3.01 8.57 10.36
C ASP A 124 -2.24 7.49 11.12
N SER A 125 -1.74 6.49 10.40
CA SER A 125 -0.91 5.44 10.96
C SER A 125 0.38 6.12 11.44
N ASP A 126 0.57 6.13 12.76
CA ASP A 126 1.65 6.87 13.40
C ASP A 126 3.01 6.28 12.98
N LEU A 127 3.70 6.98 12.09
CA LEU A 127 5.05 6.65 11.62
C LEU A 127 6.13 7.32 12.49
N SER A 128 5.79 7.77 13.71
CA SER A 128 6.69 8.43 14.65
C SER A 128 7.92 7.60 15.04
N GLY A 129 7.90 6.29 14.83
CA GLY A 129 9.03 5.38 15.06
C GLY A 129 10.03 5.25 13.89
N ILE A 130 9.86 6.00 12.79
CA ILE A 130 10.82 6.00 11.69
C ILE A 130 11.94 6.99 12.00
N GLU A 131 13.09 6.46 12.42
CA GLU A 131 14.32 7.25 12.53
C GLU A 131 14.63 7.97 11.22
N SER A 132 15.12 9.20 11.38
CA SER A 132 15.62 10.04 10.30
C SER A 132 16.54 9.24 9.37
N PHE A 133 16.20 9.20 8.08
CA PHE A 133 17.04 8.63 7.03
C PHE A 133 18.32 9.46 6.76
N GLU A 134 18.55 10.56 7.50
CA GLU A 134 19.80 11.32 7.40
C GLU A 134 20.94 10.68 8.20
N ASP A 135 20.67 9.70 9.07
CA ASP A 135 21.68 9.05 9.93
C ASP A 135 22.04 7.60 9.53
N MET A 136 21.76 7.15 8.28
CA MET A 136 22.12 5.80 7.80
C MET A 136 22.74 5.75 6.40
#